data_AF-A0A9N9GTM9-F1
#
_entry.id   AF-A0A9N9GTM9-F1
#
_cell.length_a   1.000
_cell.length_b   1.000
_cell.length_c   1.000
_cell.angle_alpha   90.00
_cell.angle_beta   90.00
_cell.angle_gamma   90.00
#
_symmetry.space_group_name_H-M   'P 1'
#
loop_
_entity.id
_entity.type
_entity.pdbx_description
1 polymer ?
#
loop_
_entity_poly.entity_id
_entity_poly.type
_entity_poly.pdbx_seq_one_letter_code
_entity_poly.pdbx_strand_id
1 'polypeptide(L)'
;MVHEIESNTDNQNSKLIDTFTGFCMNVNNMIGSGIFSTPGLIWYLTGSGGMTLLLYVVGSLFSFAGSLIYVELGNKIPESGGEQRYLENLFPSYDYVFTEAIEYESRILGHGYEYF
;
A
#
# COMPACT_ATOMS: atom_id res chain seq x y z
N MET A 1 -19.97 2.54 36.08
CA MET A 1 -18.60 2.00 36.12
C MET A 1 -18.18 1.40 34.77
N VAL A 2 -18.93 0.47 34.15
CA VAL A 2 -18.63 -0.03 32.79
C VAL A 2 -18.88 1.03 31.70
N HIS A 3 -19.98 1.79 31.79
CA HIS A 3 -20.32 2.86 30.84
C HIS A 3 -19.36 4.07 30.83
N GLU A 4 -18.42 4.16 31.78
CA GLU A 4 -17.46 5.27 31.90
C GLU A 4 -16.09 4.91 31.29
N ILE A 5 -15.82 3.61 31.12
CA ILE A 5 -14.62 3.10 30.45
C ILE A 5 -14.79 3.18 28.92
N GLU A 6 -16.02 2.96 28.42
CA GLU A 6 -16.33 3.02 26.99
C GLU A 6 -16.24 4.46 26.45
N SER A 7 -16.77 5.45 27.19
CA SER A 7 -16.71 6.87 26.78
C SER A 7 -15.30 7.48 26.82
N ASN A 8 -14.42 6.99 27.72
CA ASN A 8 -13.01 7.42 27.76
C ASN A 8 -12.22 6.76 26.63
N THR A 9 -12.48 5.49 26.33
CA THR A 9 -11.89 4.78 25.19
C THR A 9 -12.33 5.42 23.86
N ASP A 10 -13.58 5.85 23.72
CA ASP A 10 -14.09 6.58 22.53
C ASP A 10 -13.55 8.02 22.40
N ASN A 11 -13.20 8.69 23.50
CA ASN A 11 -12.53 10.01 23.45
C ASN A 11 -11.02 9.90 23.18
N GLN A 12 -10.37 8.84 23.66
CA GLN A 12 -9.02 8.48 23.21
C GLN A 12 -9.05 8.02 21.74
N ASN A 13 -10.16 7.38 21.33
CA ASN A 13 -10.32 6.88 19.97
C ASN A 13 -10.73 7.97 18.95
N SER A 14 -11.42 9.04 19.35
CA SER A 14 -11.76 10.14 18.42
C SER A 14 -10.58 11.09 18.16
N LYS A 15 -9.47 10.93 18.91
CA LYS A 15 -8.14 11.42 18.57
C LYS A 15 -7.30 10.38 17.80
N LEU A 16 -7.91 9.37 17.15
CA LEU A 16 -7.20 8.13 16.77
C LEU A 16 -6.06 8.27 15.81
N ILE A 17 -6.10 9.20 14.87
CA ILE A 17 -4.93 9.46 14.05
C ILE A 17 -5.04 10.92 13.73
N ASP A 18 -4.28 11.75 14.46
CA ASP A 18 -4.13 13.13 14.03
C ASP A 18 -3.64 13.11 12.57
N THR A 19 -4.11 14.05 11.76
CA THR A 19 -3.75 14.05 10.32
C THR A 19 -2.23 14.07 10.14
N PHE A 20 -1.55 14.68 11.11
CA PHE A 20 -0.10 14.66 11.22
C PHE A 20 0.49 13.28 11.50
N THR A 21 -0.11 12.49 12.41
CA THR A 21 0.30 11.10 12.67
C THR A 21 0.11 10.23 11.43
N GLY A 22 -1.03 10.37 10.73
CA GLY A 22 -1.29 9.64 9.49
C GLY A 22 -0.31 10.00 8.38
N PHE A 23 0.03 11.28 8.25
CA PHE A 23 1.06 11.76 7.33
C PHE A 23 2.45 11.19 7.67
N CYS A 24 2.85 11.24 8.95
CA CYS A 24 4.13 10.70 9.39
C CYS A 24 4.25 9.19 9.12
N MET A 25 3.18 8.42 9.35
CA MET A 25 3.14 6.99 9.03
C MET A 25 3.28 6.73 7.53
N ASN A 26 2.60 7.51 6.69
CA ASN A 26 2.71 7.38 5.24
C ASN A 26 4.14 7.66 4.76
N VAL A 27 4.77 8.74 5.24
CA VAL A 27 6.16 9.09 4.92
C VAL A 27 7.14 8.00 5.38
N ASN A 28 6.92 7.44 6.57
CA ASN A 28 7.74 6.33 7.07
C ASN A 28 7.65 5.09 6.16
N ASN A 29 6.47 4.78 5.64
CA ASN A 29 6.28 3.64 4.74
C ASN A 29 6.81 3.91 3.32
N MET A 30 6.85 5.17 2.87
CA MET A 30 7.41 5.54 1.57
C MET A 30 8.95 5.52 1.54
N ILE A 31 9.62 5.86 2.65
CA ILE A 31 11.08 5.88 2.72
C ILE A 31 11.62 4.46 2.96
N GLY A 32 12.02 3.78 1.89
CA GLY A 32 12.66 2.47 1.93
C GLY A 32 14.16 2.49 1.61
N SER A 33 14.76 1.31 1.45
CA SER A 33 16.18 1.13 1.07
C SER A 33 16.51 1.61 -0.35
N GLY A 34 15.50 1.90 -1.17
CA GLY A 34 15.65 2.34 -2.56
C GLY A 34 16.47 3.62 -2.73
N ILE A 35 16.53 4.50 -1.72
CA ILE A 35 17.33 5.73 -1.76
C ILE A 35 18.85 5.46 -1.85
N PHE A 36 19.33 4.29 -1.41
CA PHE A 36 20.75 3.95 -1.47
C PHE A 36 21.16 3.33 -2.80
N SER A 37 20.25 2.66 -3.50
CA SER A 37 20.55 1.98 -4.77
C SER A 37 20.24 2.85 -5.99
N THR A 38 19.17 3.64 -5.93
CA THR A 38 18.63 4.36 -7.08
C THR A 38 19.53 5.50 -7.58
N PRO A 39 20.13 6.35 -6.73
CA PRO A 39 20.95 7.47 -7.20
C PRO A 39 22.23 7.03 -7.91
N GLY A 40 22.88 5.96 -7.43
CA GLY A 40 24.09 5.42 -8.06
C GLY A 40 23.82 4.85 -9.45
N LEU A 41 22.66 4.21 -9.64
CA LEU A 41 22.23 3.67 -10.93
C LEU A 41 21.93 4.79 -11.93
N ILE A 42 21.19 5.83 -11.52
CA ILE A 42 20.85 6.95 -12.42
C ILE A 42 22.11 7.73 -12.81
N TRP A 43 23.03 7.93 -11.86
CA TRP A 43 24.31 8.58 -12.13
C TRP A 43 25.15 7.79 -13.14
N TYR A 44 25.23 6.47 -12.97
CA TYR A 44 25.94 5.59 -13.90
C TYR A 44 25.37 5.66 -15.33
N LEU A 45 24.04 5.70 -15.46
CA LEU A 45 23.37 5.75 -16.76
C LEU A 45 23.47 7.12 -17.45
N THR A 46 23.56 8.20 -16.66
CA THR A 46 23.41 9.57 -17.18
C THR A 46 24.76 10.30 -17.30
N GLY A 47 25.75 9.95 -16.48
CA GLY A 47 27.09 10.54 -16.49
C GLY A 47 27.16 12.02 -16.07
N SER A 48 26.03 12.67 -15.77
CA SER A 48 25.91 14.07 -15.38
C SER A 48 24.95 14.25 -14.20
N GLY A 49 25.38 15.01 -13.19
CA GLY A 49 24.60 15.24 -11.97
C GLY A 49 23.35 16.10 -12.18
N GLY A 50 23.39 17.07 -13.09
CA GLY A 50 22.23 17.92 -13.37
C GLY A 50 21.07 17.11 -13.98
N MET A 51 21.38 16.21 -14.89
CA MET A 51 20.38 15.37 -15.55
C MET A 51 19.83 14.29 -14.60
N THR A 52 20.65 13.80 -13.66
CA THR A 52 20.20 12.90 -12.57
C THR A 52 19.14 13.58 -11.68
N LEU A 53 19.35 14.85 -11.32
CA LEU A 53 18.38 15.61 -10.52
C LEU A 53 17.07 15.87 -11.29
N LEU A 54 17.15 16.18 -12.58
CA LEU A 54 15.95 16.38 -13.41
C LEU A 54 15.11 15.09 -13.50
N LEU A 55 15.74 13.94 -13.70
CA LEU A 55 15.04 12.65 -13.73
C LEU A 55 14.36 12.34 -12.39
N TYR A 56 15.00 12.69 -11.28
CA TYR A 56 14.42 12.51 -9.95
C TYR A 56 13.17 13.39 -9.75
N VAL A 57 13.23 14.65 -10.20
CA VAL A 57 12.07 15.58 -10.14
C VAL A 57 10.92 15.08 -11.02
N VAL A 58 11.21 14.64 -12.25
CA VAL A 58 10.19 14.11 -13.17
C VAL A 58 9.56 12.83 -12.62
N GLY A 59 10.37 11.90 -12.08
CA GLY A 59 9.87 10.67 -11.46
C GLY A 59 9.02 10.95 -10.22
N SER A 60 9.42 11.91 -9.38
CA SER A 60 8.64 12.32 -8.21
C SER A 60 7.29 12.90 -8.62
N LEU A 61 7.24 13.72 -9.67
CA LEU A 61 6.01 14.31 -10.17
C LEU A 61 5.06 13.25 -10.75
N PHE A 62 5.59 12.27 -11.48
CA PHE A 62 4.82 11.15 -12.01
C PHE A 62 4.23 10.29 -10.89
N SER A 63 5.03 9.99 -9.86
CA SER A 63 4.57 9.25 -8.68
C SER A 63 3.50 10.03 -7.89
N PHE A 64 3.62 11.35 -7.79
CA PHE A 64 2.64 12.19 -7.12
C PHE A 64 1.30 12.20 -7.88
N ALA A 65 1.33 12.30 -9.21
CA ALA A 65 0.14 12.19 -10.03
C ALA A 65 -0.56 10.83 -9.86
N GLY A 66 0.20 9.73 -9.81
CA GLY A 66 -0.34 8.40 -9.50
C GLY A 66 -1.02 8.35 -8.13
N SER A 67 -0.36 8.89 -7.09
CA SER A 67 -0.91 8.93 -5.73
C SER A 67 -2.26 9.64 -5.64
N LEU A 68 -2.43 10.77 -6.36
CA LEU A 68 -3.70 11.49 -6.40
C LEU A 68 -4.86 10.64 -6.95
N ILE A 69 -4.59 9.85 -7.99
CA ILE A 69 -5.58 8.92 -8.56
C ILE A 69 -5.96 7.84 -7.54
N TYR A 70 -4.98 7.30 -6.82
CA TYR A 70 -5.24 6.33 -5.75
C TYR A 70 -6.04 6.93 -4.59
N VAL A 71 -5.80 8.18 -4.23
CA VAL A 71 -6.59 8.90 -3.20
C VAL A 71 -8.04 9.07 -3.67
N GLU A 72 -8.27 9.43 -4.92
CA GLU A 72 -9.63 9.54 -5.46
C GLU A 72 -10.35 8.18 -5.44
N LEU A 73 -9.64 7.11 -5.80
CA LEU A 73 -10.20 5.75 -5.79
C LEU A 73 -10.50 5.26 -4.37
N GLY A 74 -9.62 5.53 -3.41
CA GLY A 74 -9.83 5.18 -2.00
C GLY A 74 -10.96 5.95 -1.33
N ASN A 75 -11.26 7.17 -1.80
CA ASN A 75 -12.46 7.89 -1.36
C ASN A 75 -13.75 7.32 -1.98
N LYS A 76 -13.69 6.76 -3.20
CA LYS A 76 -14.88 6.19 -3.87
C LYS A 76 -15.27 4.81 -3.35
N ILE A 77 -14.32 3.99 -2.92
CA ILE A 77 -14.56 2.62 -2.44
C ILE A 77 -13.97 2.49 -1.03
N PRO A 78 -14.74 2.80 0.03
CA PRO A 78 -14.29 2.75 1.42
C PRO A 78 -14.33 1.32 1.98
N GLU A 79 -13.79 0.35 1.25
CA GLU A 79 -13.73 -1.04 1.68
C GLU A 79 -12.30 -1.43 2.06
N SER A 80 -12.15 -2.16 3.16
CA SER A 80 -10.85 -2.72 3.57
C SER A 80 -10.46 -3.85 2.63
N GLY A 81 -9.33 -3.71 1.93
CA GLY A 81 -8.84 -4.69 0.94
C GLY A 81 -7.86 -4.15 -0.10
N GLY A 82 -7.70 -2.81 -0.17
CA GLY A 82 -6.69 -2.18 -1.02
C GLY A 82 -6.92 -2.42 -2.51
N GLU A 83 -5.85 -2.63 -3.26
CA GLU A 83 -5.88 -2.85 -4.71
C GLU A 83 -6.69 -4.08 -5.15
N GLN A 84 -6.72 -5.12 -4.33
CA GLN A 84 -7.50 -6.33 -4.63
C GLN A 84 -9.00 -5.99 -4.73
N ARG A 85 -9.51 -5.21 -3.78
CA ARG A 85 -10.93 -4.83 -3.75
C ARG A 85 -11.31 -3.87 -4.88
N TYR A 86 -10.38 -3.00 -5.31
CA TYR A 86 -10.61 -2.15 -6.48
C TYR A 86 -10.76 -2.98 -7.76
N LEU A 87 -9.96 -4.04 -7.89
CA LEU A 87 -10.02 -4.94 -9.05
C LEU A 87 -11.28 -5.82 -9.02
N GLU A 88 -11.69 -6.32 -7.85
CA GLU A 88 -12.95 -7.06 -7.67
C GLU A 88 -14.18 -6.22 -8.08
N ASN A 89 -14.19 -4.92 -7.70
CA ASN A 89 -15.29 -4.02 -8.05
C ASN A 89 -15.32 -3.62 -9.54
N LEU A 90 -14.16 -3.52 -10.22
CA LEU A 90 -14.11 -3.19 -11.65
C LEU A 90 -14.23 -4.42 -12.56
N PHE A 91 -13.75 -5.58 -12.12
CA PHE A 91 -13.67 -6.80 -12.93
C PHE A 91 -14.18 -8.04 -12.18
N PRO A 92 -15.50 -8.26 -12.13
CA PRO A 92 -16.11 -9.41 -11.44
C PRO A 92 -15.72 -10.78 -12.01
N SER A 93 -15.00 -10.85 -13.14
CA SER A 93 -14.64 -12.11 -13.80
C SER A 93 -13.27 -12.69 -13.38
N TYR A 94 -12.40 -11.93 -12.70
CA TYR A 94 -11.08 -12.42 -12.25
C TYR A 94 -11.07 -12.97 -10.82
N ASP A 95 -12.15 -12.76 -10.06
CA ASP A 95 -12.28 -13.16 -8.66
C ASP A 95 -12.15 -14.68 -8.49
N TYR A 96 -12.74 -15.44 -9.42
CA TYR A 96 -12.71 -16.90 -9.42
C TYR A 96 -11.30 -17.48 -9.59
N VAL A 97 -10.43 -16.81 -10.36
CA VAL A 97 -9.10 -17.36 -10.69
C VAL A 97 -8.10 -17.19 -9.54
N PHE A 98 -8.22 -16.12 -8.75
CA PHE A 98 -7.34 -15.90 -7.60
C PHE A 98 -7.78 -16.72 -6.38
N THR A 99 -9.08 -16.81 -6.11
CA THR A 99 -9.60 -17.68 -5.04
C THR A 99 -9.26 -19.14 -5.32
N GLU A 100 -9.46 -19.62 -6.56
CA GLU A 100 -9.09 -21.01 -6.91
C GLU A 100 -7.59 -21.28 -6.86
N ALA A 101 -6.73 -20.31 -7.20
CA ALA A 101 -5.27 -20.50 -7.14
C ALA A 101 -4.75 -20.64 -5.69
N ILE A 102 -5.28 -19.84 -4.77
CA ILE A 102 -4.91 -19.91 -3.34
C ILE A 102 -5.45 -21.19 -2.71
N GLU A 103 -6.66 -21.60 -3.06
CA GLU A 103 -7.24 -22.86 -2.59
C GLU A 103 -6.51 -24.08 -3.18
N TYR A 104 -6.05 -24.00 -4.44
CA TYR A 104 -5.23 -25.04 -5.05
C TYR A 104 -3.94 -25.26 -4.26
N GLU A 105 -3.16 -24.21 -3.98
CA GLU A 105 -1.92 -24.26 -3.17
C GLU A 105 -2.17 -24.84 -1.76
N SER A 106 -3.27 -24.44 -1.14
CA SER A 106 -3.69 -24.95 0.17
C SER A 106 -4.06 -26.44 0.12
N ARG A 107 -4.63 -26.92 -0.98
CA ARG A 107 -5.04 -28.32 -1.17
C ARG A 107 -3.88 -29.27 -1.46
N ILE A 108 -2.84 -28.79 -2.16
CA ILE A 108 -1.59 -29.56 -2.37
C ILE A 108 -0.75 -29.66 -1.09
N LEU A 109 -0.72 -28.60 -0.27
CA LEU A 109 -0.09 -28.63 1.05
C LEU A 109 -0.96 -29.42 2.07
N GLY A 110 -2.28 -29.41 1.87
CA GLY A 110 -3.29 -30.22 2.56
C GLY A 110 -3.04 -31.73 2.56
N HIS A 111 -2.59 -32.27 1.44
CA HIS A 111 -2.30 -33.71 1.33
C HIS A 111 -0.90 -34.11 1.82
N GLY A 112 -0.06 -33.15 2.20
CA GLY A 112 1.32 -33.39 2.63
C GLY A 112 1.50 -33.81 4.09
N TYR A 113 0.49 -33.60 4.94
CA TYR A 113 0.55 -33.90 6.39
C TYR A 113 -0.12 -35.23 6.79
N GLU A 114 -0.69 -35.99 5.86
CA GLU A 114 -1.26 -37.33 6.13
C GLU A 114 -0.24 -38.48 5.99
N TYR A 115 1.03 -38.17 5.69
CA TYR A 115 2.11 -39.15 5.50
C TYR A 115 3.24 -39.08 6.55
N PHE A 116 2.97 -38.51 7.73
CA PHE A 116 3.85 -38.62 8.90
C PHE A 116 3.06 -38.94 10.17
#